data_AF-A0A373A310-F1
#
_entry.id   AF-A0A373A310-F1
#
_cell.length_a   1.000
_cell.length_b   1.000
_cell.length_c   1.000
_cell.angle_alpha   90.00
_cell.angle_beta   90.00
_cell.angle_gamma   90.00
#
_symmetry.space_group_name_H-M   'P 1'
#
loop_
_entity.id
_entity.type
_entity.pdbx_description
1 polymer ?
#
loop_
_entity_poly.entity_id
_entity_poly.type
_entity_poly.pdbx_seq_one_letter_code
_entity_poly.pdbx_strand_id
1 'polypeptide(L)'
;MGHPTRTVRPVRLRLRSKSRPFEEHLHPRDGRGRFAHGPGAGLNPLLERIRAAAGRPSRAPRSEPHFDEEQHGLVFRDGQSERVAKAYKANVVEGITRDLRDMPDETLLLESDRVWLDKVRSGEAHAYEDHATGIANSVRPGDSPADASWTRVDADRVRELLRRDAVNQVVATWAMTSNDEDPGALALQETARDAFGLHPAADWPSTDQIARETAGQRAALGTGHAAILTAMWERTQNHLAEAQLGSLTVWRGVATPDGRPPAGWTADGSTLSDPLLRPLSAFSLDPDVAHGFATDEGPGFVMSAIVPAERVIATPATGLGCLDESEVVILAGPGTWHWQTAE
;
A
#
# COMPACT_ATOMS: atom_id res chain seq x y z
N MET A 1 20.35 2.23 44.04
CA MET A 1 20.28 3.18 42.90
C MET A 1 18.99 2.92 42.17
N GLY A 2 18.01 3.81 42.28
CA GLY A 2 16.68 3.63 41.68
C GLY A 2 16.68 4.08 40.22
N HIS A 3 16.24 3.20 39.32
CA HIS A 3 16.02 3.58 37.92
C HIS A 3 14.87 4.60 37.83
N PRO A 4 15.07 5.73 37.12
CA PRO A 4 13.99 6.68 36.90
C PRO A 4 12.92 6.01 36.03
N THR A 5 11.72 5.85 36.59
CA THR A 5 10.52 5.46 35.85
C THR A 5 10.24 6.51 34.77
N ARG A 6 10.39 6.09 33.51
CA ARG A 6 10.14 6.92 32.34
C ARG A 6 8.64 7.22 32.27
N THR A 7 8.26 8.45 32.58
CA THR A 7 6.88 8.93 32.47
C THR A 7 6.50 8.99 30.99
N VAL A 8 5.59 8.10 30.58
CA VAL A 8 4.96 8.16 29.26
C VAL A 8 4.08 9.40 29.24
N ARG A 9 4.38 10.35 28.34
CA ARG A 9 3.53 11.54 28.16
C ARG A 9 2.19 11.08 27.57
N PRO A 10 1.05 11.53 28.10
CA PRO A 10 -0.25 11.22 27.54
C PRO A 10 -0.35 11.82 26.14
N VAL A 11 -0.69 10.97 25.16
CA VAL A 11 -1.06 11.41 23.81
C VAL A 11 -2.47 12.00 23.89
N ARG A 12 -2.64 13.27 23.50
CA ARG A 12 -3.97 13.88 23.38
C ARG A 12 -4.43 13.74 21.94
N LEU A 13 -5.39 12.85 21.69
CA LEU A 13 -6.07 12.75 20.41
C LEU A 13 -7.06 13.91 20.27
N ARG A 14 -7.01 14.65 19.17
CA ARG A 14 -8.00 15.68 18.81
C ARG A 14 -8.77 15.18 17.59
N LEU A 15 -10.08 15.04 17.73
CA LEU A 15 -10.94 14.70 16.60
C LEU A 15 -10.97 15.87 15.61
N ARG A 16 -10.57 15.65 14.37
CA ARG A 16 -10.90 16.55 13.25
C ARG A 16 -12.40 16.38 12.99
N SER A 17 -13.13 17.48 13.10
CA SER A 17 -14.49 17.54 12.55
C SER A 17 -14.34 17.42 11.04
N LYS A 18 -14.88 16.35 10.45
CA LYS A 18 -15.02 16.28 8.99
C LYS A 18 -15.82 17.52 8.57
N SER A 19 -15.28 18.31 7.67
CA SER A 19 -15.96 19.53 7.23
C SER A 19 -17.12 19.20 6.29
N ARG A 20 -16.99 18.09 5.56
CA ARG A 20 -17.99 17.54 4.66
C ARG A 20 -18.68 16.31 5.28
N PRO A 21 -20.02 16.33 5.43
CA PRO A 21 -20.76 15.16 5.92
C PRO A 21 -20.72 14.02 4.89
N PHE A 22 -20.81 12.78 5.37
CA PHE A 22 -21.01 11.64 4.48
C PHE A 22 -22.37 11.74 3.79
N GLU A 23 -22.36 11.73 2.46
CA GLU A 23 -23.58 11.81 1.66
C GLU A 23 -24.20 10.42 1.48
N GLU A 24 -24.92 9.95 2.50
CA GLU A 24 -25.49 8.59 2.52
C GLU A 24 -26.42 8.28 1.35
N HIS A 25 -27.05 9.30 0.76
CA HIS A 25 -27.89 9.14 -0.42
C HIS A 25 -27.13 8.77 -1.70
N LEU A 26 -25.84 9.13 -1.80
CA LEU A 26 -24.96 8.69 -2.89
C LEU A 26 -24.47 7.26 -2.68
N HIS A 27 -24.49 6.78 -1.44
CA HIS A 27 -23.90 5.52 -1.04
C HIS A 27 -24.85 4.71 -0.14
N PRO A 28 -26.05 4.34 -0.63
CA PRO A 28 -27.04 3.65 0.18
C PRO A 28 -26.49 2.31 0.65
N ARG A 29 -26.34 2.16 1.96
CA ARG A 29 -25.88 0.93 2.62
C ARG A 29 -27.01 -0.09 2.63
N ASP A 30 -27.18 -0.83 1.54
CA ASP A 30 -28.21 -1.87 1.45
C ASP A 30 -27.81 -3.17 2.20
N GLY A 31 -26.65 -3.19 2.86
CA GLY A 31 -26.12 -4.35 3.59
C GLY A 31 -25.80 -5.54 2.68
N ARG A 32 -25.92 -5.39 1.37
CA ARG A 32 -25.68 -6.40 0.35
C ARG A 32 -24.56 -5.87 -0.54
N GLY A 33 -23.30 -6.00 -0.09
CA GLY A 33 -22.15 -5.60 -0.89
C GLY A 33 -22.31 -6.10 -2.34
N ARG A 34 -22.62 -5.20 -3.28
CA ARG A 34 -23.08 -5.53 -4.64
C ARG A 34 -21.97 -6.07 -5.55
N PHE A 35 -20.86 -6.53 -4.97
CA PHE A 35 -19.66 -6.97 -5.67
C PHE A 35 -19.45 -8.49 -5.66
N ALA A 36 -20.36 -9.27 -5.07
CA ALA A 36 -20.22 -10.72 -4.98
C ALA A 36 -20.38 -11.50 -6.31
N HIS A 37 -20.70 -10.85 -7.44
CA HIS A 37 -21.17 -11.55 -8.65
C HIS A 37 -20.53 -11.12 -10.00
N GLY A 38 -19.38 -10.43 -9.98
CA GLY A 38 -18.67 -10.02 -11.21
C GLY A 38 -17.53 -10.96 -11.63
N PRO A 39 -17.36 -11.29 -12.92
CA PRO A 39 -16.15 -11.94 -13.43
C PRO A 39 -14.93 -11.04 -13.21
N GLY A 40 -13.86 -11.58 -12.65
CA GLY A 40 -12.68 -10.83 -12.15
C GLY A 40 -12.45 -11.03 -10.65
N ALA A 41 -13.49 -11.43 -9.90
CA ALA A 41 -13.38 -11.88 -8.52
C ALA A 41 -13.06 -13.39 -8.45
N GLY A 42 -11.85 -13.77 -8.87
CA GLY A 42 -11.18 -15.01 -8.46
C GLY A 42 -11.36 -16.24 -9.34
N LEU A 43 -10.22 -16.83 -9.72
CA LEU A 43 -9.94 -18.27 -9.69
C LEU A 43 -8.42 -18.47 -9.48
N ASN A 44 -7.85 -17.89 -8.41
CA ASN A 44 -6.52 -18.30 -7.96
C ASN A 44 -6.69 -19.42 -6.91
N PRO A 45 -6.08 -20.61 -7.08
CA PRO A 45 -6.08 -21.68 -6.08
C PRO A 45 -5.64 -21.24 -4.67
N LEU A 46 -4.90 -20.13 -4.56
CA LEU A 46 -4.54 -19.49 -3.30
C LEU A 46 -5.76 -18.92 -2.55
N LEU A 47 -6.70 -18.29 -3.25
CA LEU A 47 -7.94 -17.74 -2.69
C LEU A 47 -8.88 -18.83 -2.15
N GLU A 48 -8.93 -19.99 -2.82
CA GLU A 48 -9.66 -21.17 -2.36
C GLU A 48 -9.10 -21.71 -1.04
N ARG A 49 -7.76 -21.72 -0.87
CA ARG A 49 -7.11 -22.14 0.38
C ARG A 49 -7.39 -21.18 1.54
N ILE A 50 -7.48 -19.89 1.27
CA ILE A 50 -7.83 -18.86 2.27
C ILE A 50 -9.30 -18.97 2.68
N ARG A 51 -10.23 -19.16 1.72
CA ARG A 51 -11.65 -19.39 2.01
C ARG A 51 -11.87 -20.66 2.84
N ALA A 52 -11.11 -21.72 2.57
CA ALA A 52 -11.14 -22.95 3.36
C ALA A 52 -10.64 -22.76 4.81
N ALA A 53 -9.73 -21.82 5.06
CA ALA A 53 -9.26 -21.48 6.40
C ALA A 53 -10.24 -20.57 7.18
N ALA A 54 -11.01 -19.72 6.48
CA ALA A 54 -11.95 -18.77 7.06
C ALA A 54 -13.34 -19.36 7.42
N GLY A 55 -13.61 -20.62 7.08
CA GLY A 55 -14.93 -21.27 7.20
C GLY A 55 -15.44 -21.61 8.61
N ARG A 56 -15.17 -20.81 9.64
CA ARG A 56 -15.84 -20.96 10.96
C ARG A 56 -17.02 -19.98 11.08
N PRO A 57 -18.23 -20.44 11.48
CA PRO A 57 -19.41 -19.60 11.49
C PRO A 57 -19.29 -18.49 12.55
N SER A 58 -19.39 -17.24 12.10
CA SER A 58 -19.50 -16.07 12.97
C SER A 58 -20.83 -16.08 13.72
N ARG A 59 -20.78 -15.75 15.01
CA ARG A 59 -21.95 -15.60 15.89
C ARG A 59 -22.86 -14.48 15.39
N ALA A 60 -24.16 -14.63 15.66
CA ALA A 60 -25.26 -13.75 15.30
C ALA A 60 -24.96 -12.23 15.41
N PRO A 61 -25.59 -11.40 14.55
CA PRO A 61 -25.29 -9.97 14.44
C PRO A 61 -25.60 -9.25 15.75
N ARG A 62 -24.59 -8.55 16.28
CA ARG A 62 -24.80 -7.51 17.28
C ARG A 62 -25.26 -6.23 16.58
N SER A 63 -26.10 -5.47 17.27
CA SER A 63 -26.52 -4.11 16.92
C SER A 63 -25.32 -3.25 16.50
N GLU A 64 -25.50 -2.53 15.39
CA GLU A 64 -24.55 -1.69 14.62
C GLU A 64 -23.18 -1.42 15.28
N PRO A 65 -22.08 -1.92 14.68
CA PRO A 65 -20.75 -1.55 15.12
C PRO A 65 -20.45 -0.10 14.68
N HIS A 66 -20.25 0.77 15.65
CA HIS A 66 -19.59 2.06 15.40
C HIS A 66 -18.12 1.74 15.12
N PHE A 67 -17.72 1.84 13.85
CA PHE A 67 -16.33 1.62 13.45
C PHE A 67 -15.49 2.85 13.83
N ASP A 68 -14.45 2.65 14.62
CA ASP A 68 -13.50 3.69 15.01
C ASP A 68 -12.23 3.58 14.15
N GLU A 69 -12.20 4.37 13.07
CA GLU A 69 -11.08 4.45 12.12
C GLU A 69 -9.72 4.72 12.81
N GLU A 70 -9.72 5.44 13.94
CA GLU A 70 -8.49 5.80 14.67
C GLU A 70 -7.98 4.63 15.53
N GLN A 71 -8.87 3.87 16.18
CA GLN A 71 -8.48 2.70 16.98
C GLN A 71 -7.81 1.61 16.13
N HIS A 72 -8.19 1.52 14.85
CA HIS A 72 -7.64 0.57 13.89
C HIS A 72 -6.46 1.12 13.09
N GLY A 73 -6.05 2.36 13.32
CA GLY A 73 -4.89 2.97 12.68
C GLY A 73 -5.11 3.34 11.21
N LEU A 74 -6.36 3.59 10.81
CA LEU A 74 -6.70 4.05 9.46
C LEU A 74 -6.60 5.58 9.31
N VAL A 75 -6.62 6.33 10.41
CA VAL A 75 -6.51 7.80 10.45
C VAL A 75 -5.67 8.22 11.66
N PHE A 76 -4.72 9.16 11.50
CA PHE A 76 -3.97 9.78 12.61
C PHE A 76 -3.99 11.31 12.54
N ARG A 77 -3.90 11.94 13.71
CA ARG A 77 -4.06 13.39 13.88
C ARG A 77 -3.08 13.93 14.91
N ASP A 78 -1.85 14.28 14.51
CA ASP A 78 -1.07 15.33 15.20
C ASP A 78 0.21 15.77 14.45
N GLY A 79 0.67 17.00 14.71
CA GLY A 79 1.93 17.62 14.21
C GLY A 79 3.24 17.00 14.74
N GLN A 80 3.19 15.73 15.18
CA GLN A 80 4.34 14.83 15.31
C GLN A 80 4.39 13.83 14.12
N SER A 81 3.65 14.14 13.05
CA SER A 81 3.26 13.19 12.01
C SER A 81 4.46 12.49 11.38
N GLU A 82 5.53 13.20 11.07
CA GLU A 82 6.67 12.61 10.37
C GLU A 82 7.33 11.47 11.17
N ARG A 83 7.54 11.65 12.48
CA ARG A 83 8.16 10.60 13.31
C ARG A 83 7.24 9.40 13.48
N VAL A 84 5.94 9.65 13.65
CA VAL A 84 4.93 8.60 13.80
C VAL A 84 4.78 7.85 12.48
N ALA A 85 4.61 8.55 11.36
CA ALA A 85 4.54 8.00 10.01
C ALA A 85 5.79 7.16 9.69
N LYS A 86 7.01 7.65 10.00
CA LYS A 86 8.25 6.88 9.86
C LYS A 86 8.22 5.58 10.67
N ALA A 87 7.80 5.64 11.93
CA ALA A 87 7.68 4.43 12.76
C ALA A 87 6.62 3.46 12.23
N TYR A 88 5.50 3.96 11.73
CA TYR A 88 4.46 3.15 11.09
C TYR A 88 4.97 2.47 9.83
N LYS A 89 5.63 3.22 8.93
CA LYS A 89 6.22 2.65 7.72
C LYS A 89 7.29 1.62 8.03
N ALA A 90 8.14 1.87 9.03
CA ALA A 90 9.08 0.86 9.51
C ALA A 90 8.37 -0.42 9.96
N ASN A 91 7.29 -0.30 10.76
CA ASN A 91 6.49 -1.46 11.20
C ASN A 91 5.82 -2.20 10.04
N VAL A 92 5.36 -1.49 9.01
CA VAL A 92 4.80 -2.08 7.79
C VAL A 92 5.86 -2.89 7.06
N VAL A 93 7.03 -2.30 6.80
CA VAL A 93 8.16 -2.97 6.15
C VAL A 93 8.56 -4.22 6.93
N GLU A 94 8.78 -4.11 8.23
CA GLU A 94 9.11 -5.24 9.12
C GLU A 94 8.03 -6.33 9.13
N GLY A 95 6.76 -5.94 9.08
CA GLY A 95 5.62 -6.85 8.98
C GLY A 95 5.68 -7.68 7.69
N ILE A 96 5.77 -7.01 6.54
CA ILE A 96 5.82 -7.66 5.23
C ILE A 96 7.09 -8.51 5.09
N THR A 97 8.26 -8.03 5.52
CA THR A 97 9.51 -8.81 5.51
C THR A 97 9.38 -10.10 6.32
N ARG A 98 8.70 -10.05 7.48
CA ARG A 98 8.42 -11.25 8.29
C ARG A 98 7.49 -12.21 7.57
N ASP A 99 6.45 -11.69 6.92
CA ASP A 99 5.47 -12.49 6.17
C ASP A 99 6.14 -13.20 4.97
N LEU A 100 7.24 -12.64 4.46
CA LEU A 100 8.04 -13.17 3.35
C LEU A 100 9.26 -14.00 3.79
N ARG A 101 9.46 -14.28 5.08
CA ARG A 101 10.69 -14.91 5.59
C ARG A 101 11.02 -16.27 4.96
N ASP A 102 9.98 -17.03 4.59
CA ASP A 102 10.08 -18.40 4.08
C ASP A 102 10.19 -18.43 2.54
N MET A 103 10.16 -17.27 1.87
CA MET A 103 10.38 -17.18 0.43
C MET A 103 11.84 -17.49 0.06
N PRO A 104 12.11 -18.03 -1.14
CA PRO A 104 13.47 -18.19 -1.66
C PRO A 104 14.18 -16.85 -1.87
N ASP A 105 15.50 -16.82 -1.72
CA ASP A 105 16.29 -15.60 -1.89
C ASP A 105 16.23 -15.10 -3.34
N GLU A 106 16.21 -16.00 -4.32
CA GLU A 106 16.05 -15.71 -5.74
C GLU A 106 14.72 -15.08 -6.13
N THR A 107 13.72 -15.12 -5.23
CA THR A 107 12.43 -14.45 -5.44
C THR A 107 12.50 -12.98 -5.02
N LEU A 108 13.15 -12.68 -3.91
CA LEU A 108 13.12 -11.35 -3.29
C LEU A 108 14.36 -10.50 -3.56
N LEU A 109 15.51 -11.15 -3.72
CA LEU A 109 16.80 -10.47 -3.79
C LEU A 109 17.27 -10.33 -5.23
N LEU A 110 17.80 -9.15 -5.55
CA LEU A 110 18.52 -8.92 -6.80
C LEU A 110 19.73 -9.87 -6.91
N GLU A 111 20.20 -10.09 -8.14
CA GLU A 111 21.40 -10.90 -8.36
C GLU A 111 22.62 -10.35 -7.63
N SER A 112 22.80 -9.03 -7.62
CA SER A 112 23.87 -8.36 -6.87
C SER A 112 23.82 -8.67 -5.37
N ASP A 113 22.63 -8.68 -4.80
CA ASP A 113 22.40 -8.89 -3.37
C ASP A 113 22.65 -10.34 -2.98
N ARG A 114 22.27 -11.28 -3.86
CA ARG A 114 22.58 -12.71 -3.69
C ARG A 114 24.07 -12.97 -3.75
N VAL A 115 24.76 -12.39 -4.74
CA VAL A 115 26.23 -12.49 -4.85
C VAL A 115 26.91 -11.90 -3.62
N TRP A 116 26.42 -10.77 -3.11
CA TRP A 116 26.93 -10.21 -1.86
C TRP A 116 26.70 -11.14 -0.67
N LEU A 117 25.47 -11.63 -0.49
CA LEU A 117 25.12 -12.56 0.59
C LEU A 117 25.98 -13.83 0.56
N ASP A 118 26.23 -14.39 -0.62
CA ASP A 118 27.06 -15.58 -0.78
C ASP A 118 28.52 -15.33 -0.42
N LYS A 119 29.07 -14.14 -0.73
CA LYS A 119 30.42 -13.75 -0.27
C LYS A 119 30.53 -13.62 1.24
N VAL A 120 29.47 -13.14 1.90
CA VAL A 120 29.43 -13.08 3.37
C VAL A 120 29.36 -14.50 3.95
N ARG A 121 28.54 -15.39 3.36
CA ARG A 121 28.43 -16.81 3.75
C ARG A 121 29.74 -17.57 3.57
N SER A 122 30.48 -17.34 2.49
CA SER A 122 31.76 -18.00 2.22
C SER A 122 32.94 -17.41 3.02
N GLY A 123 32.74 -16.27 3.68
CA GLY A 123 33.80 -15.54 4.41
C GLY A 123 34.71 -14.70 3.51
N GLU A 124 34.41 -14.59 2.21
CA GLU A 124 35.09 -13.69 1.27
C GLU A 124 34.82 -12.21 1.55
N ALA A 125 33.78 -11.90 2.33
CA ALA A 125 33.46 -10.55 2.79
C ALA A 125 33.07 -10.55 4.28
N HIS A 126 33.22 -9.40 4.92
CA HIS A 126 32.61 -9.12 6.23
C HIS A 126 31.49 -8.10 6.04
N ALA A 127 30.38 -8.32 6.72
CA ALA A 127 29.25 -7.40 6.68
C ALA A 127 29.12 -6.62 7.98
N TYR A 128 28.69 -5.37 7.84
CA TYR A 128 28.49 -4.44 8.94
C TYR A 128 27.13 -3.76 8.78
N GLU A 129 26.38 -3.66 9.86
CA GLU A 129 25.10 -2.96 9.94
C GLU A 129 25.31 -1.58 10.58
N ASP A 130 24.76 -0.56 9.94
CA ASP A 130 24.50 0.74 10.56
C ASP A 130 23.15 0.68 11.28
N HIS A 131 23.14 0.64 12.62
CA HIS A 131 21.89 0.59 13.39
C HIS A 131 21.06 1.87 13.30
N ALA A 132 21.63 3.00 12.87
CA ALA A 132 20.87 4.24 12.71
C ALA A 132 19.97 4.20 11.48
N THR A 133 20.46 3.59 10.39
CA THR A 133 19.76 3.51 9.10
C THR A 133 19.15 2.12 8.83
N GLY A 134 19.67 1.09 9.47
CA GLY A 134 19.36 -0.31 9.17
C GLY A 134 19.94 -0.78 7.84
N ILE A 135 20.96 -0.11 7.32
CA ILE A 135 21.63 -0.49 6.07
C ILE A 135 22.81 -1.39 6.41
N ALA A 136 23.01 -2.45 5.63
CA ALA A 136 24.21 -3.26 5.68
C ALA A 136 25.18 -2.94 4.54
N ASN A 137 26.47 -3.07 4.81
CA ASN A 137 27.54 -2.89 3.85
C ASN A 137 28.59 -3.99 3.97
N SER A 138 29.27 -4.30 2.86
CA SER A 138 30.39 -5.23 2.85
C SER A 138 31.73 -4.52 2.87
N VAL A 139 32.70 -5.08 3.60
CA VAL A 139 34.12 -4.77 3.47
C VAL A 139 34.91 -6.04 3.19
N ARG A 140 36.08 -5.90 2.57
CA ARG A 140 36.97 -7.05 2.36
C ARG A 140 37.54 -7.53 3.69
N PRO A 141 37.87 -8.82 3.83
CA PRO A 141 38.58 -9.31 5.00
C PRO A 141 39.88 -8.53 5.20
N GLY A 142 40.05 -7.95 6.38
CA GLY A 142 41.20 -7.11 6.74
C GLY A 142 40.94 -5.59 6.66
N ASP A 143 39.90 -5.16 5.96
CA ASP A 143 39.52 -3.74 5.91
C ASP A 143 38.65 -3.36 7.13
N SER A 144 38.69 -2.08 7.52
CA SER A 144 37.83 -1.50 8.56
C SER A 144 36.53 -0.97 7.96
N PRO A 145 35.41 -0.96 8.71
CA PRO A 145 34.17 -0.31 8.26
C PRO A 145 34.38 1.20 8.09
N ALA A 146 33.51 1.82 7.29
CA ALA A 146 33.56 3.26 7.04
C ALA A 146 33.32 4.10 8.30
N ASP A 147 32.52 3.58 9.23
CA ASP A 147 32.20 4.20 10.51
C ASP A 147 32.42 3.19 11.65
N ALA A 148 33.06 3.66 12.73
CA ALA A 148 33.37 2.83 13.90
C ALA A 148 32.12 2.44 14.72
N SER A 149 30.99 3.09 14.49
CA SER A 149 29.70 2.76 15.12
C SER A 149 29.00 1.56 14.48
N TRP A 150 29.45 1.12 13.30
CA TRP A 150 28.84 -0.01 12.61
C TRP A 150 29.19 -1.33 13.29
N THR A 151 28.20 -2.21 13.39
CA THR A 151 28.35 -3.50 14.08
C THR A 151 28.50 -4.61 13.06
N ARG A 152 29.50 -5.48 13.24
CA ARG A 152 29.68 -6.65 12.39
C ARG A 152 28.49 -7.60 12.56
N VAL A 153 27.94 -8.08 11.46
CA VAL A 153 26.78 -8.98 11.43
C VAL A 153 27.09 -10.26 10.65
N ASP A 154 26.34 -11.33 10.92
CA ASP A 154 26.45 -12.60 10.20
C ASP A 154 25.61 -12.61 8.91
N ALA A 155 25.71 -13.70 8.15
CA ALA A 155 25.01 -13.85 6.88
C ALA A 155 23.48 -13.88 7.03
N ASP A 156 22.95 -14.40 8.13
CA ASP A 156 21.50 -14.48 8.35
C ASP A 156 20.92 -13.08 8.60
N ARG A 157 21.63 -12.25 9.38
CA ARG A 157 21.27 -10.85 9.57
C ARG A 157 21.41 -10.04 8.27
N VAL A 158 22.44 -10.27 7.46
CA VAL A 158 22.56 -9.63 6.12
C VAL A 158 21.38 -10.00 5.24
N ARG A 159 20.99 -11.27 5.20
CA ARG A 159 19.83 -11.75 4.44
C ARG A 159 18.55 -11.05 4.88
N GLU A 160 18.35 -10.88 6.19
CA GLU A 160 17.21 -10.15 6.74
C GLU A 160 17.20 -8.68 6.29
N LEU A 161 18.33 -7.98 6.41
CA LEU A 161 18.47 -6.58 6.02
C LEU A 161 18.24 -6.37 4.52
N LEU A 162 18.76 -7.27 3.67
CA LEU A 162 18.54 -7.25 2.23
C LEU A 162 17.07 -7.45 1.85
N ARG A 163 16.37 -8.37 2.51
CA ARG A 163 14.93 -8.58 2.27
C ARG A 163 14.09 -7.41 2.77
N ARG A 164 14.49 -6.82 3.89
CA ARG A 164 13.89 -5.60 4.39
C ARG A 164 14.06 -4.46 3.41
N ASP A 165 15.25 -4.33 2.81
CA ASP A 165 15.51 -3.32 1.79
C ASP A 165 14.64 -3.53 0.55
N ALA A 166 14.52 -4.76 0.03
CA ALA A 166 13.64 -5.06 -1.10
C ALA A 166 12.17 -4.65 -0.84
N VAL A 167 11.64 -4.92 0.35
CA VAL A 167 10.30 -4.46 0.76
C VAL A 167 10.25 -2.93 0.86
N ASN A 168 11.26 -2.33 1.49
CA ASN A 168 11.35 -0.88 1.65
C ASN A 168 11.41 -0.16 0.30
N GLN A 169 12.11 -0.72 -0.69
CA GLN A 169 12.18 -0.16 -2.05
C GLN A 169 10.79 -0.09 -2.67
N VAL A 170 9.95 -1.14 -2.59
CA VAL A 170 8.58 -1.09 -3.12
C VAL A 170 7.74 0.00 -2.44
N VAL A 171 7.82 0.08 -1.11
CA VAL A 171 7.09 1.11 -0.34
C VAL A 171 7.60 2.52 -0.66
N ALA A 172 8.92 2.69 -0.80
CA ALA A 172 9.55 3.96 -1.12
C ALA A 172 9.27 4.40 -2.56
N THR A 173 9.29 3.48 -3.53
CA THR A 173 8.91 3.76 -4.92
C THR A 173 7.51 4.35 -4.96
N TRP A 174 6.52 3.69 -4.33
CA TRP A 174 5.15 4.23 -4.27
C TRP A 174 5.08 5.63 -3.65
N ALA A 175 5.81 5.84 -2.54
CA ALA A 175 5.79 7.12 -1.84
C ALA A 175 6.47 8.26 -2.61
N MET A 176 7.48 7.96 -3.44
CA MET A 176 8.15 8.95 -4.30
C MET A 176 7.34 9.26 -5.55
N THR A 177 6.75 8.22 -6.15
CA THR A 177 6.04 8.30 -7.43
C THR A 177 5.10 7.10 -7.53
N SER A 178 3.79 7.37 -7.61
CA SER A 178 2.79 6.34 -7.93
C SER A 178 2.60 6.17 -9.45
N ASN A 179 3.19 7.10 -10.20
CA ASN A 179 3.11 7.41 -11.61
C ASN A 179 4.09 8.56 -11.94
N ASP A 180 4.36 8.81 -13.22
CA ASP A 180 5.13 9.97 -13.77
C ASP A 180 6.38 9.54 -14.55
N GLU A 181 6.18 8.63 -15.52
CA GLU A 181 7.26 8.17 -16.42
C GLU A 181 8.42 7.41 -15.72
N ASP A 182 8.33 7.17 -14.41
CA ASP A 182 9.31 6.37 -13.66
C ASP A 182 9.20 4.87 -14.00
N PRO A 183 10.26 4.24 -14.55
CA PRO A 183 10.22 2.84 -14.94
C PRO A 183 9.98 1.87 -13.77
N GLY A 184 10.40 2.22 -12.55
CA GLY A 184 10.22 1.39 -11.36
C GLY A 184 8.75 1.36 -10.91
N ALA A 185 8.10 2.51 -10.82
CA ALA A 185 6.69 2.63 -10.50
C ALA A 185 5.81 1.96 -11.58
N LEU A 186 6.14 2.14 -12.86
CA LEU A 186 5.44 1.47 -13.96
C LEU A 186 5.62 -0.06 -13.90
N ALA A 187 6.82 -0.55 -13.58
CA ALA A 187 7.06 -1.99 -13.41
C ALA A 187 6.26 -2.57 -12.23
N LEU A 188 6.11 -1.82 -11.14
CA LEU A 188 5.25 -2.19 -10.01
C LEU A 188 3.77 -2.25 -10.41
N GLN A 189 3.28 -1.26 -11.15
CA GLN A 189 1.90 -1.20 -11.67
C GLN A 189 1.58 -2.38 -12.62
N GLU A 190 2.47 -2.68 -13.57
CA GLU A 190 2.32 -3.81 -14.48
C GLU A 190 2.42 -5.15 -13.74
N THR A 191 3.29 -5.26 -12.73
CA THR A 191 3.35 -6.47 -11.90
C THR A 191 2.04 -6.67 -11.14
N ALA A 192 1.44 -5.61 -10.59
CA ALA A 192 0.13 -5.70 -9.94
C ALA A 192 -0.96 -6.11 -10.93
N ARG A 193 -0.92 -5.58 -12.16
CA ARG A 193 -1.84 -5.97 -13.24
C ARG A 193 -1.81 -7.47 -13.48
N ASP A 194 -0.64 -8.07 -13.64
CA ASP A 194 -0.53 -9.51 -13.86
C ASP A 194 -0.90 -10.34 -12.62
N ALA A 195 -0.33 -9.98 -11.47
CA ALA A 195 -0.42 -10.78 -10.25
C ALA A 195 -1.88 -10.92 -9.76
N PHE A 196 -2.69 -9.89 -10.00
CA PHE A 196 -4.10 -9.86 -9.61
C PHE A 196 -5.07 -10.01 -10.81
N GLY A 197 -4.56 -10.20 -12.03
CA GLY A 197 -5.38 -10.40 -13.23
C GLY A 197 -6.30 -9.21 -13.56
N LEU A 198 -5.78 -7.98 -13.43
CA LEU A 198 -6.58 -6.76 -13.49
C LEU A 198 -6.88 -6.35 -14.93
N HIS A 199 -8.05 -6.75 -15.43
CA HIS A 199 -8.55 -6.37 -16.74
C HIS A 199 -10.05 -6.02 -16.71
N PRO A 200 -10.47 -4.87 -17.29
CA PRO A 200 -9.64 -3.84 -17.92
C PRO A 200 -8.96 -2.92 -16.87
N ALA A 201 -7.80 -2.35 -17.23
CA ALA A 201 -7.08 -1.34 -16.44
C ALA A 201 -6.46 -0.30 -17.39
N ALA A 202 -6.29 0.94 -16.95
CA ALA A 202 -5.79 2.01 -17.80
C ALA A 202 -4.31 1.83 -18.13
N ASP A 203 -3.96 2.12 -19.40
CA ASP A 203 -2.60 2.07 -19.94
C ASP A 203 -1.88 3.41 -19.85
N TRP A 204 -0.57 3.36 -19.64
CA TRP A 204 0.23 4.56 -19.39
C TRP A 204 0.69 5.17 -20.70
N PRO A 205 0.66 6.51 -20.83
CA PRO A 205 1.49 7.17 -21.83
C PRO A 205 2.94 6.78 -21.55
N SER A 206 3.62 6.20 -22.53
CA SER A 206 5.02 5.79 -22.41
C SER A 206 5.72 6.04 -23.72
N THR A 207 6.95 6.57 -23.64
CA THR A 207 7.87 6.53 -24.77
C THR A 207 8.45 5.13 -24.95
N ASP A 208 9.05 4.84 -26.11
CA ASP A 208 9.74 3.56 -26.33
C ASP A 208 10.89 3.33 -25.35
N GLN A 209 11.54 4.41 -24.88
CA GLN A 209 12.61 4.32 -23.90
C GLN A 209 12.07 3.88 -22.54
N ILE A 210 11.03 4.58 -22.03
CA ILE A 210 10.40 4.24 -20.75
C ILE A 210 9.84 2.82 -20.78
N ALA A 211 9.25 2.39 -21.91
CA ALA A 211 8.73 1.04 -22.06
C ALA A 211 9.84 -0.03 -21.96
N ARG A 212 11.00 0.21 -22.59
CA ARG A 212 12.16 -0.70 -22.49
C ARG A 212 12.72 -0.76 -21.08
N GLU A 213 12.87 0.38 -20.42
CA GLU A 213 13.38 0.46 -19.04
C GLU A 213 12.41 -0.22 -18.07
N THR A 214 11.10 0.01 -18.24
CA THR A 214 10.04 -0.65 -17.46
C THR A 214 10.09 -2.18 -17.64
N ALA A 215 10.26 -2.65 -18.87
CA ALA A 215 10.41 -4.08 -19.15
C ALA A 215 11.66 -4.68 -18.49
N GLY A 216 12.78 -3.95 -18.49
CA GLY A 216 14.00 -4.34 -17.77
C GLY A 216 13.80 -4.43 -16.26
N GLN A 217 13.17 -3.43 -15.65
CA GLN A 217 12.82 -3.43 -14.22
C GLN A 217 11.88 -4.58 -13.88
N ARG A 218 10.84 -4.82 -14.69
CA ARG A 218 9.90 -5.94 -14.49
C ARG A 218 10.59 -7.30 -14.63
N ALA A 219 11.52 -7.46 -15.56
CA ALA A 219 12.30 -8.70 -15.69
C ALA A 219 13.19 -8.96 -14.46
N ALA A 220 13.77 -7.91 -13.88
CA ALA A 220 14.65 -8.02 -12.72
C ALA A 220 13.89 -8.21 -11.39
N LEU A 221 12.78 -7.49 -11.21
CA LEU A 221 12.10 -7.32 -9.92
C LEU A 221 10.69 -7.92 -9.88
N GLY A 222 10.10 -8.30 -11.03
CA GLY A 222 8.67 -8.63 -11.12
C GLY A 222 8.22 -9.75 -10.18
N THR A 223 9.01 -10.83 -10.05
CA THR A 223 8.68 -11.92 -9.12
C THR A 223 8.67 -11.45 -7.67
N GLY A 224 9.66 -10.64 -7.28
CA GLY A 224 9.75 -10.06 -5.93
C GLY A 224 8.63 -9.06 -5.65
N HIS A 225 8.37 -8.16 -6.59
CA HIS A 225 7.23 -7.24 -6.53
C HIS A 225 5.90 -7.99 -6.38
N ALA A 226 5.66 -9.06 -7.13
CA ALA A 226 4.44 -9.86 -7.02
C ALA A 226 4.30 -10.51 -5.63
N ALA A 227 5.39 -11.07 -5.09
CA ALA A 227 5.39 -11.64 -3.74
C ALA A 227 5.10 -10.58 -2.67
N ILE A 228 5.76 -9.42 -2.76
CA ILE A 228 5.58 -8.29 -1.84
C ILE A 228 4.16 -7.73 -1.89
N LEU A 229 3.62 -7.51 -3.10
CA LEU A 229 2.24 -7.06 -3.31
C LEU A 229 1.21 -8.08 -2.76
N THR A 230 1.46 -9.37 -2.95
CA THR A 230 0.60 -10.44 -2.42
C THR A 230 0.60 -10.44 -0.90
N ALA A 231 1.78 -10.36 -0.26
CA ALA A 231 1.89 -10.28 1.19
C ALA A 231 1.20 -9.02 1.75
N MET A 232 1.34 -7.87 1.08
CA MET A 232 0.59 -6.65 1.44
C MET A 232 -0.92 -6.85 1.35
N TRP A 233 -1.41 -7.45 0.26
CA TRP A 233 -2.83 -7.74 0.11
C TRP A 233 -3.33 -8.67 1.23
N GLU A 234 -2.67 -9.80 1.48
CA GLU A 234 -3.06 -10.76 2.52
C GLU A 234 -3.08 -10.12 3.92
N ARG A 235 -2.08 -9.30 4.23
CA ARG A 235 -2.02 -8.53 5.48
C ARG A 235 -3.20 -7.56 5.60
N THR A 236 -3.53 -6.87 4.51
CA THR A 236 -4.70 -5.98 4.44
C THR A 236 -6.01 -6.73 4.64
N GLN A 237 -6.18 -7.89 3.99
CA GLN A 237 -7.39 -8.70 4.15
C GLN A 237 -7.56 -9.18 5.58
N ASN A 238 -6.49 -9.65 6.22
CA ASN A 238 -6.52 -10.06 7.63
C ASN A 238 -6.92 -8.88 8.54
N HIS A 239 -6.33 -7.72 8.33
CA HIS A 239 -6.63 -6.52 9.11
C HIS A 239 -8.09 -6.06 8.96
N LEU A 240 -8.61 -6.01 7.73
CA LEU A 240 -10.01 -5.65 7.48
C LEU A 240 -10.99 -6.69 8.05
N ALA A 241 -10.66 -7.99 7.96
CA ALA A 241 -11.46 -9.06 8.54
C ALA A 241 -11.52 -9.00 10.08
N GLU A 242 -10.39 -8.74 10.74
CA GLU A 242 -10.33 -8.54 12.20
C GLU A 242 -11.18 -7.34 12.65
N ALA A 243 -11.20 -6.28 11.83
CA ALA A 243 -12.05 -5.12 11.98
C ALA A 243 -13.53 -5.34 11.60
N GLN A 244 -13.88 -6.53 11.09
CA GLN A 244 -15.21 -6.87 10.58
C GLN A 244 -15.69 -5.95 9.45
N LEU A 245 -14.75 -5.49 8.61
CA LEU A 245 -15.01 -4.63 7.47
C LEU A 245 -15.07 -5.44 6.18
N GLY A 246 -16.25 -5.49 5.56
CA GLY A 246 -16.44 -6.09 4.22
C GLY A 246 -16.25 -5.11 3.06
N SER A 247 -16.23 -3.80 3.34
CA SER A 247 -16.10 -2.73 2.34
C SER A 247 -15.63 -1.43 2.98
N LEU A 248 -15.01 -0.56 2.18
CA LEU A 248 -14.61 0.79 2.55
C LEU A 248 -15.34 1.82 1.68
N THR A 249 -15.71 2.95 2.27
CA THR A 249 -16.03 4.14 1.46
C THR A 249 -14.73 4.87 1.18
N VAL A 250 -14.47 5.19 -0.08
CA VAL A 250 -13.23 5.81 -0.52
C VAL A 250 -13.51 7.03 -1.38
N TRP A 251 -12.58 7.98 -1.37
CA TRP A 251 -12.64 9.23 -2.13
C TRP A 251 -11.34 9.48 -2.88
N ARG A 252 -11.41 10.07 -4.07
CA ARG A 252 -10.25 10.52 -4.84
C ARG A 252 -10.51 11.88 -5.45
N GLY A 253 -9.61 12.81 -5.19
CA GLY A 253 -9.56 14.09 -5.88
C GLY A 253 -8.85 13.96 -7.21
N VAL A 254 -9.37 14.65 -8.22
CA VAL A 254 -8.75 14.75 -9.54
C VAL A 254 -8.86 16.20 -10.00
N ALA A 255 -7.73 16.87 -10.15
CA ALA A 255 -7.67 18.19 -10.78
C ALA A 255 -7.94 18.07 -12.29
N THR A 256 -8.81 18.91 -12.83
CA THR A 256 -9.12 18.97 -14.27
C THR A 256 -9.36 20.41 -14.72
N PRO A 257 -9.03 20.79 -15.96
CA PRO A 257 -9.11 22.19 -16.39
C PRO A 257 -10.48 22.88 -16.19
N ASP A 258 -11.57 22.11 -16.20
CA ASP A 258 -12.94 22.60 -16.07
C ASP A 258 -13.68 22.07 -14.82
N GLY A 259 -12.98 21.36 -13.93
CA GLY A 259 -13.54 20.77 -12.72
C GLY A 259 -14.52 19.62 -12.96
N ARG A 260 -14.50 19.03 -14.16
CA ARG A 260 -15.38 17.93 -14.54
C ARG A 260 -14.59 16.65 -14.84
N PRO A 261 -15.21 15.48 -14.67
CA PRO A 261 -14.65 14.23 -15.18
C PRO A 261 -14.48 14.27 -16.70
N PRO A 262 -13.54 13.49 -17.25
CA PRO A 262 -13.44 13.30 -18.70
C PRO A 262 -14.80 12.90 -19.30
N ALA A 263 -15.14 13.44 -20.47
CA ALA A 263 -16.46 13.24 -21.09
C ALA A 263 -16.85 11.76 -21.32
N GLY A 264 -15.86 10.86 -21.41
CA GLY A 264 -16.08 9.41 -21.54
C GLY A 264 -16.34 8.67 -20.22
N TRP A 265 -16.21 9.33 -19.07
CA TRP A 265 -16.40 8.71 -17.76
C TRP A 265 -17.83 8.88 -17.25
N THR A 266 -18.60 9.88 -17.66
CA THR A 266 -19.91 10.15 -17.06
C THR A 266 -20.99 9.21 -17.62
N ALA A 267 -21.66 8.45 -16.76
CA ALA A 267 -22.82 7.62 -17.15
C ALA A 267 -24.13 8.43 -17.10
N ASP A 268 -24.29 9.20 -16.03
CA ASP A 268 -25.36 10.18 -15.84
C ASP A 268 -24.83 11.37 -15.02
N GLY A 269 -25.69 12.33 -14.69
CA GLY A 269 -25.29 13.61 -14.10
C GLY A 269 -24.40 13.52 -12.85
N SER A 270 -24.40 12.41 -12.10
CA SER A 270 -23.61 12.25 -10.87
C SER A 270 -22.83 10.93 -10.76
N THR A 271 -22.97 10.02 -11.73
CA THR A 271 -22.29 8.72 -11.73
C THR A 271 -21.25 8.61 -12.84
N LEU A 272 -20.17 7.88 -12.56
CA LEU A 272 -19.18 7.51 -13.57
C LEU A 272 -19.43 6.07 -14.05
N SER A 273 -19.43 5.90 -15.37
CA SER A 273 -19.41 4.62 -16.08
C SER A 273 -18.02 4.00 -15.96
N ASP A 274 -17.77 3.34 -14.84
CA ASP A 274 -16.57 2.52 -14.59
C ASP A 274 -15.26 3.18 -15.07
N PRO A 275 -14.79 4.23 -14.36
CA PRO A 275 -13.58 4.94 -14.74
C PRO A 275 -12.44 3.94 -14.82
N LEU A 276 -11.72 3.97 -15.93
CA LEU A 276 -10.64 3.02 -16.18
C LEU A 276 -9.48 3.34 -15.23
N LEU A 277 -9.47 2.69 -14.07
CA LEU A 277 -8.47 2.90 -13.03
C LEU A 277 -7.12 2.29 -13.43
N ARG A 278 -6.07 2.84 -12.84
CA ARG A 278 -4.73 2.24 -12.88
C ARG A 278 -4.70 0.97 -12.02
N PRO A 279 -3.86 -0.04 -12.37
CA PRO A 279 -3.76 -1.30 -11.63
C PRO A 279 -3.75 -1.11 -10.11
N LEU A 280 -2.92 -0.18 -9.63
CA LEU A 280 -2.91 0.35 -8.28
C LEU A 280 -3.35 1.82 -8.34
N SER A 281 -4.40 2.16 -7.60
CA SER A 281 -4.93 3.52 -7.54
C SER A 281 -5.06 4.01 -6.10
N ALA A 282 -4.48 5.17 -5.82
CA ALA A 282 -4.60 5.86 -4.54
C ALA A 282 -5.99 6.45 -4.35
N PHE A 283 -6.55 6.25 -3.16
CA PHE A 283 -7.75 6.88 -2.66
C PHE A 283 -7.55 7.26 -1.20
N SER A 284 -8.34 8.19 -0.67
CA SER A 284 -8.38 8.52 0.74
C SER A 284 -9.64 7.96 1.40
N LEU A 285 -9.56 7.67 2.70
CA LEU A 285 -10.70 7.48 3.60
C LEU A 285 -11.24 8.80 4.18
N ASP A 286 -10.56 9.92 3.92
CA ASP A 286 -10.95 11.26 4.33
C ASP A 286 -11.41 12.08 3.10
N PRO A 287 -12.70 12.43 2.98
CA PRO A 287 -13.19 13.25 1.87
C PRO A 287 -12.55 14.65 1.84
N ASP A 288 -12.10 15.20 2.97
CA ASP A 288 -11.43 16.51 3.00
C ASP A 288 -10.03 16.43 2.36
N VAL A 289 -9.33 15.30 2.51
CA VAL A 289 -8.04 15.05 1.83
C VAL A 289 -8.25 14.93 0.32
N ALA A 290 -9.23 14.12 -0.11
CA ALA A 290 -9.56 13.99 -1.53
C ALA A 290 -9.98 15.33 -2.14
N HIS A 291 -10.72 16.18 -1.41
CA HIS A 291 -11.05 17.51 -1.88
C HIS A 291 -9.82 18.39 -2.07
N GLY A 292 -8.86 18.38 -1.12
CA GLY A 292 -7.58 19.09 -1.27
C GLY A 292 -6.87 18.73 -2.59
N PHE A 293 -6.71 17.43 -2.86
CA PHE A 293 -6.13 16.94 -4.13
C PHE A 293 -6.89 17.41 -5.38
N ALA A 294 -8.21 17.61 -5.28
CA ALA A 294 -9.00 18.11 -6.42
C ALA A 294 -8.82 19.61 -6.65
N THR A 295 -8.43 20.38 -5.62
CA THR A 295 -8.38 21.85 -5.67
C THR A 295 -6.97 22.45 -5.68
N ASP A 296 -5.94 21.66 -5.34
CA ASP A 296 -4.57 22.18 -5.15
C ASP A 296 -3.96 22.77 -6.43
N GLU A 297 -4.32 22.27 -7.60
CA GLU A 297 -3.78 22.71 -8.90
C GLU A 297 -4.78 23.52 -9.75
N GLY A 298 -5.96 23.83 -9.20
CA GLY A 298 -7.04 24.49 -9.92
C GLY A 298 -8.38 23.80 -9.72
N PRO A 299 -9.35 23.98 -10.63
CA PRO A 299 -10.62 23.28 -10.53
C PRO A 299 -10.41 21.76 -10.62
N GLY A 300 -11.32 21.00 -10.02
CA GLY A 300 -11.30 19.55 -10.07
C GLY A 300 -12.62 18.94 -9.66
N PHE A 301 -12.64 17.62 -9.56
CA PHE A 301 -13.77 16.87 -9.05
C PHE A 301 -13.31 15.86 -8.01
N VAL A 302 -14.23 15.49 -7.11
CA VAL A 302 -14.04 14.38 -6.19
C VAL A 302 -14.89 13.22 -6.67
N MET A 303 -14.29 12.05 -6.81
CA MET A 303 -15.02 10.81 -7.03
C MET A 303 -15.03 9.92 -5.78
N SER A 304 -16.09 9.16 -5.58
CA SER A 304 -16.26 8.28 -4.43
C SER A 304 -16.96 6.98 -4.77
N ALA A 305 -16.69 5.93 -3.99
CA ALA A 305 -17.37 4.65 -4.10
C ALA A 305 -17.34 3.88 -2.78
N ILE A 306 -18.22 2.88 -2.68
CA ILE A 306 -18.08 1.78 -1.73
C ILE A 306 -17.30 0.67 -2.44
N VAL A 307 -16.09 0.37 -1.97
CA VAL A 307 -15.20 -0.64 -2.55
C VAL A 307 -15.16 -1.86 -1.63
N PRO A 308 -15.33 -3.09 -2.15
CA PRO A 308 -15.23 -4.30 -1.34
C PRO A 308 -13.82 -4.52 -0.80
N ALA A 309 -13.69 -5.10 0.40
CA ALA A 309 -12.40 -5.28 1.08
C ALA A 309 -11.35 -6.02 0.22
N GLU A 310 -11.79 -7.00 -0.57
CA GLU A 310 -10.94 -7.79 -1.48
C GLU A 310 -10.23 -6.95 -2.56
N ARG A 311 -10.73 -5.76 -2.86
CA ARG A 311 -10.09 -4.80 -3.79
C ARG A 311 -9.11 -3.86 -3.11
N VAL A 312 -9.02 -3.86 -1.78
CA VAL A 312 -8.09 -3.02 -1.03
C VAL A 312 -6.77 -3.78 -0.86
N ILE A 313 -5.72 -3.36 -1.56
CA ILE A 313 -4.40 -4.01 -1.46
C ILE A 313 -3.59 -3.48 -0.27
N ALA A 314 -3.76 -2.20 0.07
CA ALA A 314 -3.03 -1.58 1.15
C ALA A 314 -3.85 -0.52 1.87
N THR A 315 -3.64 -0.42 3.17
CA THR A 315 -4.00 0.72 4.02
C THR A 315 -2.71 1.34 4.57
N PRO A 316 -2.77 2.48 5.27
CA PRO A 316 -1.58 3.04 5.91
C PRO A 316 -0.95 2.12 6.96
N ALA A 317 -1.77 1.26 7.58
CA ALA A 317 -1.34 0.32 8.61
C ALA A 317 -0.79 -1.01 8.06
N THR A 318 -1.05 -1.32 6.79
CA THR A 318 -0.78 -2.66 6.22
C THR A 318 0.10 -2.65 4.98
N GLY A 319 0.38 -1.49 4.37
CA GLY A 319 1.21 -1.42 3.17
C GLY A 319 1.61 -0.02 2.74
N LEU A 320 1.53 0.21 1.45
CA LEU A 320 2.11 1.39 0.78
C LEU A 320 1.34 2.71 0.98
N GLY A 321 0.13 2.71 1.55
CA GLY A 321 -0.67 3.92 1.78
C GLY A 321 -0.08 4.95 2.77
N CYS A 322 -0.16 6.24 2.45
CA CYS A 322 0.22 7.38 3.29
C CYS A 322 -0.73 7.58 4.49
N LEU A 323 -0.13 7.72 5.68
CA LEU A 323 -0.84 7.86 6.94
C LEU A 323 -1.60 9.20 7.06
N ASP A 324 -0.92 10.28 6.69
CA ASP A 324 -1.44 11.65 6.85
C ASP A 324 -2.58 11.95 5.86
N GLU A 325 -2.64 11.19 4.76
CA GLU A 325 -3.67 11.28 3.73
C GLU A 325 -4.80 10.27 3.95
N SER A 326 -4.70 9.41 4.98
CA SER A 326 -5.59 8.25 5.16
C SER A 326 -5.69 7.43 3.86
N GLU A 327 -4.56 7.28 3.17
CA GLU A 327 -4.50 6.73 1.82
C GLU A 327 -4.68 5.21 1.87
N VAL A 328 -5.65 4.72 1.12
CA VAL A 328 -5.81 3.31 0.77
C VAL A 328 -5.52 3.13 -0.71
N VAL A 329 -4.95 1.99 -1.05
CA VAL A 329 -4.66 1.64 -2.44
C VAL A 329 -5.58 0.54 -2.88
N ILE A 330 -6.25 0.82 -3.99
CA ILE A 330 -7.33 0.01 -4.56
C ILE A 330 -6.85 -0.62 -5.85
N LEU A 331 -7.14 -1.91 -6.02
CA LEU A 331 -6.96 -2.66 -7.26
C LEU A 331 -7.98 -2.19 -8.30
N ALA A 332 -7.52 -1.97 -9.54
CA ALA A 332 -8.40 -1.69 -10.68
C ALA A 332 -9.49 -2.75 -10.84
N GLY A 333 -10.63 -2.36 -11.40
CA GLY A 333 -11.76 -3.25 -11.63
C GLY A 333 -13.10 -2.53 -11.55
N PRO A 334 -14.18 -3.23 -11.94
CA PRO A 334 -15.48 -2.62 -12.16
C PRO A 334 -16.08 -2.03 -10.88
N GLY A 335 -16.66 -0.84 -10.98
CA GLY A 335 -17.33 -0.19 -9.86
C GLY A 335 -18.40 0.82 -10.25
N THR A 336 -19.32 1.07 -9.32
CA THR A 336 -20.21 2.24 -9.39
C THR A 336 -19.54 3.37 -8.63
N TRP A 337 -19.24 4.44 -9.34
CA TRP A 337 -18.56 5.61 -8.78
C TRP A 337 -19.49 6.81 -8.90
N HIS A 338 -19.44 7.65 -7.88
CA HIS A 338 -20.11 8.93 -7.86
C HIS A 338 -19.08 10.03 -8.01
N TRP A 339 -19.48 11.18 -8.52
CA TRP A 339 -18.60 12.33 -8.59
C TRP A 339 -19.36 13.62 -8.31
N GLN A 340 -18.62 14.62 -7.86
CA GLN A 340 -19.09 15.99 -7.67
C GLN A 340 -17.97 16.98 -7.98
N THR A 341 -18.34 18.19 -8.41
CA THR A 341 -17.39 19.28 -8.57
C THR A 341 -16.74 19.60 -7.22
N ALA A 342 -15.44 19.86 -7.23
CA ALA A 342 -14.71 20.37 -6.08
C ALA A 342 -14.81 21.90 -6.12
N GLU A 343 -15.95 22.43 -5.68
CA GLU A 343 -16.15 23.87 -5.48
C GLU A 343 -15.63 24.35 -4.11
#